data_AF-A0A429S9P4-F1
#
_entry.id   AF-A0A429S9P4-F1
#
_cell.length_a   1.000
_cell.length_b   1.000
_cell.length_c   1.000
_cell.angle_alpha   90.00
_cell.angle_beta   90.00
_cell.angle_gamma   90.00
#
_symmetry.space_group_name_H-M   'P 1'
#
loop_
_entity.id
_entity.type
_entity.pdbx_description
1 polymer ?
#
loop_
_entity_poly.entity_id
_entity_poly.type
_entity_poly.pdbx_seq_one_letter_code
_entity_poly.pdbx_strand_id
1 'polypeptide(L)'
;MERLPLEDRGRWARTEKGMHGFPASQLPRTPAGQLQGLSSRTDLPYRTIYTQSELTASLAERGVLRFAPGGGGEAEHLTLDRSAARGPVHLYGGLDREPLAVLDDGAVDALDGAVITLMNGGNVSLRDGATVTQMNGGYCTVMHGGTVVDVIAGTVHCQSGGVISNKRNKSLSNVTDGTVEHLYDGDAVLEGQSSCSVVHDGSLWAWGGTTVGEVIGGDVHLRDTSHLLSVRGGHIISASTTPIAHVSGGHADLQAGACVRAVDGGSVHAFPGSAVHSATGGVIVVDDQAVLHHAAGNAVVYARAGSTVTVDGDAQVQADHGSTVIVHGNARVHAHGQATVVAHGGTVHLYGTQVDLTDHGATVVQET
;
A
#
# COMPACT_ATOMS: atom_id res chain seq x y z
N MET A 1 22.39 12.93 -42.87
CA MET A 1 22.02 14.33 -42.56
C MET A 1 21.14 15.00 -43.62
N GLU A 2 20.89 14.41 -44.79
CA GLU A 2 20.18 15.08 -45.90
C GLU A 2 18.66 14.83 -46.04
N ARG A 3 18.03 14.12 -45.09
CA ARG A 3 16.58 13.79 -45.17
C ARG A 3 15.72 14.26 -44.00
N LEU A 4 16.22 15.19 -43.20
CA LEU A 4 15.37 15.94 -42.27
C LEU A 4 14.94 17.25 -42.93
N PRO A 5 13.69 17.71 -42.73
CA PRO A 5 13.30 19.10 -43.01
C PRO A 5 14.35 20.06 -42.45
N LEU A 6 14.62 21.15 -43.19
CA LEU A 6 15.67 22.12 -42.83
C LEU A 6 15.48 22.73 -41.42
N GLU A 7 14.23 22.74 -40.97
CA GLU A 7 13.73 23.24 -39.69
C GLU A 7 14.25 22.39 -38.51
N ASP A 8 14.29 21.07 -38.70
CA ASP A 8 14.76 20.10 -37.69
C ASP A 8 16.28 20.12 -37.54
N ARG A 9 17.02 20.35 -38.64
CA ARG A 9 18.51 20.40 -38.60
C ARG A 9 19.04 21.61 -37.83
N GLY A 10 18.36 22.76 -37.95
CA GLY A 10 18.75 24.00 -37.27
C GLY A 10 18.39 24.05 -35.78
N ARG A 11 17.55 23.11 -35.30
CA ARG A 11 17.15 23.03 -33.89
C ARG A 11 17.81 21.85 -33.16
N TRP A 12 18.13 20.74 -33.85
CA TRP A 12 18.91 19.62 -33.29
C TRP A 12 20.30 20.04 -32.77
N ALA A 13 20.96 20.99 -33.43
CA ALA A 13 22.25 21.52 -33.01
C ALA A 13 22.23 22.30 -31.68
N ARG A 14 21.05 22.65 -31.14
CA ARG A 14 20.91 23.39 -29.87
C ARG A 14 20.59 22.51 -28.66
N THR A 15 20.24 21.24 -28.88
CA THR A 15 19.85 20.28 -27.83
C THR A 15 21.03 19.46 -27.29
N GLU A 16 22.24 19.63 -27.83
CA GLU A 16 23.42 18.81 -27.47
C GLU A 16 23.92 19.03 -26.02
N LYS A 17 23.59 20.12 -25.33
CA LYS A 17 24.15 20.39 -24.00
C LYS A 17 23.41 19.73 -22.82
N GLY A 18 22.16 19.33 -22.99
CA GLY A 18 21.34 18.71 -21.93
C GLY A 18 21.11 17.20 -22.08
N MET A 19 21.33 16.64 -23.27
CA MET A 19 20.96 15.25 -23.61
C MET A 19 21.85 14.17 -22.97
N HIS A 20 23.03 14.49 -22.44
CA HIS A 20 24.03 13.49 -22.05
C HIS A 20 23.94 12.95 -20.61
N GLY A 21 23.06 13.46 -19.75
CA GLY A 21 23.10 13.14 -18.31
C GLY A 21 22.55 11.76 -17.89
N PHE A 22 21.42 11.33 -18.43
CA PHE A 22 20.70 10.14 -17.96
C PHE A 22 20.90 8.83 -18.76
N PRO A 23 21.26 8.81 -20.07
CA PRO A 23 21.60 7.55 -20.75
C PRO A 23 22.90 6.95 -20.21
N ALA A 24 23.75 7.75 -19.58
CA ALA A 24 24.97 7.33 -18.90
C ALA A 24 24.71 6.72 -17.51
N SER A 25 23.52 6.94 -16.92
CA SER A 25 23.17 6.48 -15.57
C SER A 25 22.24 5.25 -15.54
N GLN A 26 21.79 4.75 -16.69
CA GLN A 26 20.92 3.57 -16.81
C GLN A 26 21.72 2.31 -17.15
N LEU A 27 21.36 1.17 -16.55
CA LEU A 27 22.03 -0.10 -16.80
C LEU A 27 21.79 -0.58 -18.25
N PRO A 28 22.81 -1.07 -18.98
CA PRO A 28 22.70 -1.48 -20.40
C PRO A 28 21.67 -2.58 -20.71
N ARG A 29 21.13 -3.23 -19.67
CA ARG A 29 20.16 -4.33 -19.78
C ARG A 29 18.71 -3.89 -19.61
N THR A 30 18.42 -2.64 -19.27
CA THR A 30 17.05 -2.13 -19.29
C THR A 30 16.65 -1.80 -20.73
N PRO A 31 15.35 -1.83 -21.10
CA PRO A 31 14.90 -1.38 -22.41
C PRO A 31 15.45 0.02 -22.75
N ALA A 32 15.46 0.95 -21.78
CA ALA A 32 16.08 2.27 -21.90
C ALA A 32 17.61 2.25 -22.14
N GLY A 33 18.35 1.31 -21.52
CA GLY A 33 19.77 1.07 -21.79
C GLY A 33 20.03 0.45 -23.18
N GLN A 34 19.09 -0.34 -23.71
CA GLN A 34 19.11 -0.87 -25.08
C GLN A 34 18.81 0.22 -26.13
N LEU A 35 18.28 1.38 -25.73
CA LEU A 35 18.09 2.56 -26.60
C LEU A 35 19.39 3.39 -26.78
N GLN A 36 20.51 3.07 -26.11
CA GLN A 36 21.79 3.80 -26.22
C GLN A 36 22.33 3.93 -27.66
N GLY A 37 21.93 3.03 -28.57
CA GLY A 37 22.31 3.06 -29.99
C GLY A 37 21.28 3.69 -30.94
N LEU A 38 20.10 4.10 -30.45
CA LEU A 38 19.02 4.64 -31.29
C LEU A 38 19.14 6.14 -31.54
N SER A 39 19.79 6.88 -30.65
CA SER A 39 20.05 8.32 -30.82
C SER A 39 20.92 8.64 -32.04
N SER A 40 21.66 7.66 -32.58
CA SER A 40 22.49 7.78 -33.78
C SER A 40 21.87 7.16 -35.05
N ARG A 41 20.67 6.57 -34.96
CA ARG A 41 20.00 5.91 -36.10
C ARG A 41 19.05 6.88 -36.81
N THR A 42 19.28 7.11 -38.10
CA THR A 42 18.43 7.98 -38.95
C THR A 42 17.38 7.20 -39.75
N ASP A 43 17.31 5.89 -39.55
CA ASP A 43 16.44 4.91 -40.22
C ASP A 43 15.28 4.44 -39.34
N LEU A 44 15.00 5.16 -38.26
CA LEU A 44 14.00 4.75 -37.28
C LEU A 44 12.56 5.03 -37.76
N PRO A 45 11.63 4.10 -37.52
CA PRO A 45 10.22 4.22 -37.94
C PRO A 45 9.39 5.12 -37.01
N TYR A 46 10.01 6.08 -36.31
CA TYR A 46 9.36 6.98 -35.36
C TYR A 46 9.25 8.38 -35.98
N ARG A 47 8.12 9.05 -35.77
CA ARG A 47 7.92 10.46 -36.14
C ARG A 47 7.75 11.26 -34.85
N THR A 48 8.57 12.30 -34.65
CA THR A 48 8.33 13.27 -33.57
C THR A 48 7.18 14.18 -33.98
N ILE A 49 6.20 14.36 -33.09
CA ILE A 49 5.02 15.21 -33.31
C ILE A 49 5.15 16.40 -32.36
N TYR A 50 5.11 17.62 -32.90
CA TYR A 50 5.33 18.85 -32.12
C TYR A 50 4.08 19.72 -32.00
N THR A 51 3.08 19.49 -32.85
CA THR A 51 1.86 20.32 -32.89
C THR A 51 0.58 19.48 -32.85
N GLN A 52 -0.52 20.09 -32.38
CA GLN A 52 -1.83 19.47 -32.33
C GLN A 52 -2.33 19.11 -33.73
N SER A 53 -2.02 19.94 -34.74
CA SER A 53 -2.41 19.66 -36.12
C SER A 53 -1.74 18.39 -36.67
N GLU A 54 -0.45 18.19 -36.37
CA GLU A 54 0.27 16.98 -36.74
C GLU A 54 -0.27 15.75 -36.01
N LEU A 55 -0.60 15.89 -34.73
CA LEU A 55 -1.20 14.83 -33.93
C LEU A 55 -2.58 14.44 -34.46
N THR A 56 -3.47 15.42 -34.70
CA THR A 56 -4.80 15.19 -35.26
C THR A 56 -4.73 14.52 -36.63
N ALA A 57 -3.78 14.91 -37.48
CA ALA A 57 -3.56 14.25 -38.77
C ALA A 57 -3.13 12.79 -38.58
N SER A 58 -2.17 12.52 -37.69
CA SER A 58 -1.71 11.16 -37.42
C SER A 58 -2.75 10.28 -36.72
N LEU A 59 -3.66 10.85 -35.93
CA LEU A 59 -4.80 10.13 -35.33
C LEU A 59 -5.91 9.78 -36.33
N ALA A 60 -6.01 10.54 -37.43
CA ALA A 60 -6.95 10.28 -38.52
C ALA A 60 -6.48 9.13 -39.43
N GLU A 61 -5.18 8.84 -39.46
CA GLU A 61 -4.61 7.70 -40.16
C GLU A 61 -4.94 6.38 -39.43
N ARG A 62 -5.26 5.33 -40.19
CA ARG A 62 -5.48 3.99 -39.64
C ARG A 62 -4.11 3.31 -39.44
N GLY A 63 -3.56 3.36 -38.22
CA GLY A 63 -2.29 2.71 -37.91
C GLY A 63 -1.83 2.81 -36.46
N VAL A 64 -0.71 2.16 -36.14
CA VAL A 64 -0.01 2.28 -34.85
C VAL A 64 0.67 3.64 -34.79
N LEU A 65 0.35 4.43 -33.75
CA LEU A 65 0.87 5.78 -33.59
C LEU A 65 2.17 5.79 -32.78
N ARG A 66 3.30 5.53 -33.44
CA ARG A 66 4.62 5.62 -32.79
C ARG A 66 5.13 7.06 -32.84
N PHE A 67 5.04 7.78 -31.72
CA PHE A 67 5.58 9.14 -31.63
C PHE A 67 6.18 9.42 -30.26
N ALA A 68 7.25 10.20 -30.29
CA ALA A 68 7.69 10.95 -29.13
C ALA A 68 7.04 12.34 -29.23
N PRO A 69 6.34 12.82 -28.19
CA PRO A 69 5.96 14.22 -28.14
C PRO A 69 7.23 15.06 -28.14
N GLY A 70 7.29 16.08 -28.98
CA GLY A 70 8.43 16.98 -29.03
C GLY A 70 8.64 17.73 -27.72
N GLY A 71 9.84 17.65 -27.15
CA GLY A 71 10.18 18.30 -25.88
C GLY A 71 10.83 19.68 -26.07
N GLY A 72 10.30 20.70 -25.39
CA GLY A 72 10.89 22.04 -25.30
C GLY A 72 9.90 23.07 -24.77
N GLY A 73 10.39 24.14 -24.13
CA GLY A 73 9.53 25.20 -23.55
C GLY A 73 8.66 25.99 -24.55
N GLU A 74 8.78 25.71 -25.86
CA GLU A 74 7.95 26.25 -26.92
C GLU A 74 7.07 25.18 -27.62
N ALA A 75 7.14 23.91 -27.21
CA ALA A 75 6.34 22.85 -27.79
C ALA A 75 4.87 22.98 -27.37
N GLU A 76 3.95 22.71 -28.30
CA GLU A 76 2.52 22.76 -28.02
C GLU A 76 2.13 21.63 -27.06
N HIS A 77 1.25 21.92 -26.10
CA HIS A 77 0.62 20.88 -25.29
C HIS A 77 -0.28 20.01 -26.17
N LEU A 78 0.14 18.76 -26.39
CA LEU A 78 -0.62 17.82 -27.21
C LEU A 78 -1.77 17.19 -26.43
N THR A 79 -2.99 17.35 -26.94
CA THR A 79 -4.20 16.72 -26.43
C THR A 79 -4.62 15.56 -27.34
N LEU A 80 -4.80 14.38 -26.74
CA LEU A 80 -5.46 13.24 -27.36
C LEU A 80 -6.97 13.33 -27.06
N ASP A 81 -7.77 13.69 -28.06
CA ASP A 81 -9.24 13.59 -28.01
C ASP A 81 -9.68 12.61 -29.10
N ARG A 82 -10.39 11.55 -28.72
CA ARG A 82 -10.94 10.57 -29.66
C ARG A 82 -12.44 10.38 -29.48
N SER A 83 -13.21 11.47 -29.47
CA SER A 83 -14.67 11.46 -29.30
C SER A 83 -15.50 10.67 -30.36
N ALA A 84 -14.92 10.18 -31.47
CA ALA A 84 -15.72 9.45 -32.50
C ALA A 84 -15.04 8.29 -33.27
N ALA A 85 -13.74 8.00 -33.09
CA ALA A 85 -13.04 6.96 -33.86
C ALA A 85 -12.75 5.72 -32.99
N ARG A 86 -13.50 4.63 -33.21
CA ARG A 86 -13.56 3.40 -32.39
C ARG A 86 -12.34 2.46 -32.47
N GLY A 87 -11.11 2.97 -32.56
CA GLY A 87 -9.89 2.15 -32.51
C GLY A 87 -9.06 2.44 -31.25
N PRO A 88 -8.20 1.50 -30.79
CA PRO A 88 -7.15 1.83 -29.84
C PRO A 88 -6.07 2.70 -30.50
N VAL A 89 -5.44 3.60 -29.75
CA VAL A 89 -4.21 4.31 -30.12
C VAL A 89 -3.07 3.67 -29.33
N HIS A 90 -2.04 3.15 -29.98
CA HIS A 90 -0.85 2.68 -29.27
C HIS A 90 0.17 3.81 -29.20
N LEU A 91 0.55 4.25 -28.00
CA LEU A 91 1.62 5.23 -27.74
C LEU A 91 2.88 4.49 -27.32
N TYR A 92 4.02 4.90 -27.87
CA TYR A 92 5.33 4.36 -27.50
C TYR A 92 6.23 5.53 -27.07
N GLY A 93 6.94 5.39 -25.95
CA GLY A 93 7.77 6.46 -25.40
C GLY A 93 9.20 6.53 -25.93
N GLY A 94 9.87 7.65 -25.61
CA GLY A 94 11.32 7.67 -25.37
C GLY A 94 12.24 8.16 -26.49
N LEU A 95 12.34 9.48 -26.69
CA LEU A 95 13.60 10.13 -27.11
C LEU A 95 13.88 11.42 -26.32
N ASP A 96 12.86 12.22 -25.99
CA ASP A 96 13.07 13.60 -25.51
C ASP A 96 12.61 13.89 -24.06
N ARG A 97 12.23 12.85 -23.29
CA ARG A 97 11.87 12.92 -21.85
C ARG A 97 10.69 13.81 -21.44
N GLU A 98 9.99 14.44 -22.38
CA GLU A 98 8.82 15.26 -22.05
C GLU A 98 7.51 14.48 -22.26
N PRO A 99 6.52 14.64 -21.37
CA PRO A 99 5.28 13.88 -21.40
C PRO A 99 4.25 14.44 -22.40
N LEU A 100 3.30 13.60 -22.83
CA LEU A 100 2.08 14.05 -23.51
C LEU A 100 1.23 14.88 -22.55
N ALA A 101 0.61 15.98 -23.01
CA ALA A 101 -0.03 16.92 -22.11
C ALA A 101 -1.39 16.43 -21.57
N VAL A 102 -2.34 16.04 -22.42
CA VAL A 102 -3.72 15.73 -21.97
C VAL A 102 -4.37 14.61 -22.80
N LEU A 103 -5.14 13.73 -22.16
CA LEU A 103 -6.06 12.77 -22.79
C LEU A 103 -7.48 13.10 -22.34
N ASP A 104 -8.33 13.45 -23.30
CA ASP A 104 -9.75 13.75 -23.14
C ASP A 104 -10.56 12.69 -23.91
N ASP A 105 -10.86 11.57 -23.23
CA ASP A 105 -11.62 10.42 -23.75
C ASP A 105 -10.90 9.60 -24.86
N GLY A 106 -11.45 8.42 -25.19
CA GLY A 106 -10.90 7.48 -26.15
C GLY A 106 -10.20 6.26 -25.54
N ALA A 107 -9.56 5.44 -26.37
CA ALA A 107 -8.84 4.23 -25.95
C ALA A 107 -7.36 4.30 -26.34
N VAL A 108 -6.46 4.11 -25.38
CA VAL A 108 -5.01 4.25 -25.54
C VAL A 108 -4.26 3.07 -24.91
N ASP A 109 -3.31 2.49 -25.62
CA ASP A 109 -2.30 1.57 -25.07
C ASP A 109 -0.95 2.30 -25.03
N ALA A 110 -0.50 2.70 -23.84
CA ALA A 110 0.80 3.34 -23.65
C ALA A 110 1.86 2.31 -23.23
N LEU A 111 2.99 2.34 -23.91
CA LEU A 111 4.05 1.33 -23.86
C LEU A 111 5.42 2.01 -23.76
N ASP A 112 6.43 1.26 -23.28
CA ASP A 112 7.86 1.61 -23.38
C ASP A 112 8.21 3.03 -22.89
N GLY A 113 7.76 3.39 -21.68
CA GLY A 113 8.06 4.70 -21.09
C GLY A 113 7.25 5.87 -21.65
N ALA A 114 6.16 5.63 -22.39
CA ALA A 114 5.23 6.67 -22.78
C ALA A 114 4.64 7.36 -21.55
N VAL A 115 4.56 8.69 -21.54
CA VAL A 115 4.02 9.45 -20.41
C VAL A 115 2.81 10.26 -20.84
N ILE A 116 1.70 10.13 -20.12
CA ILE A 116 0.48 10.93 -20.23
C ILE A 116 0.41 11.80 -18.96
N THR A 117 0.46 13.12 -19.10
CA THR A 117 0.47 14.03 -17.94
C THR A 117 -0.90 14.04 -17.28
N LEU A 118 -1.96 14.22 -18.06
CA LEU A 118 -3.32 14.31 -17.56
C LEU A 118 -4.27 13.39 -18.33
N MET A 119 -5.06 12.60 -17.61
CA MET A 119 -6.14 11.78 -18.14
C MET A 119 -7.47 12.22 -17.53
N ASN A 120 -8.37 12.81 -18.33
CA ASN A 120 -9.68 13.27 -17.86
C ASN A 120 -10.83 12.30 -18.18
N GLY A 121 -10.54 11.16 -18.81
CA GLY A 121 -11.52 10.17 -19.24
C GLY A 121 -10.91 9.10 -20.14
N GLY A 122 -11.76 8.23 -20.70
CA GLY A 122 -11.34 7.19 -21.63
C GLY A 122 -10.83 5.90 -20.96
N ASN A 123 -10.19 5.05 -21.76
CA ASN A 123 -9.63 3.76 -21.36
C ASN A 123 -8.14 3.71 -21.72
N VAL A 124 -7.27 3.55 -20.71
CA VAL A 124 -5.82 3.54 -20.90
C VAL A 124 -5.22 2.23 -20.39
N SER A 125 -4.36 1.60 -21.18
CA SER A 125 -3.53 0.47 -20.76
C SER A 125 -2.09 0.94 -20.66
N LEU A 126 -1.44 0.78 -19.50
CA LEU A 126 -0.05 1.17 -19.24
C LEU A 126 0.82 -0.06 -19.09
N ARG A 127 1.90 -0.15 -19.86
CA ARG A 127 2.90 -1.23 -19.75
C ARG A 127 4.33 -0.74 -19.92
N ASP A 128 5.27 -1.53 -19.42
CA ASP A 128 6.70 -1.41 -19.72
C ASP A 128 7.25 0.00 -19.44
N GLY A 129 6.92 0.54 -18.26
CA GLY A 129 7.35 1.87 -17.81
C GLY A 129 6.46 3.04 -18.24
N ALA A 130 5.38 2.78 -18.98
CA ALA A 130 4.43 3.83 -19.34
C ALA A 130 3.72 4.41 -18.10
N THR A 131 3.50 5.72 -18.10
CA THR A 131 3.05 6.47 -16.92
C THR A 131 1.87 7.38 -17.23
N VAL A 132 0.84 7.39 -16.37
CA VAL A 132 -0.11 8.50 -16.25
C VAL A 132 0.25 9.29 -14.99
N THR A 133 0.50 10.59 -15.12
CA THR A 133 0.88 11.42 -13.96
C THR A 133 -0.35 11.76 -13.13
N GLN A 134 -1.43 12.22 -13.76
CA GLN A 134 -2.67 12.54 -13.06
C GLN A 134 -3.88 11.97 -13.78
N MET A 135 -4.69 11.18 -13.05
CA MET A 135 -5.92 10.57 -13.54
C MET A 135 -7.13 11.20 -12.84
N ASN A 136 -7.89 12.00 -13.58
CA ASN A 136 -9.11 12.68 -13.15
C ASN A 136 -10.39 11.96 -13.62
N GLY A 137 -10.28 10.81 -14.29
CA GLY A 137 -11.42 10.04 -14.76
C GLY A 137 -11.03 8.89 -15.67
N GLY A 138 -12.03 8.10 -16.07
CA GLY A 138 -11.86 6.97 -16.98
C GLY A 138 -11.46 5.66 -16.29
N TYR A 139 -10.96 4.73 -17.09
CA TYR A 139 -10.52 3.40 -16.67
C TYR A 139 -9.07 3.17 -17.08
N CYS A 140 -8.21 2.77 -16.14
CA CYS A 140 -6.82 2.48 -16.43
C CYS A 140 -6.47 1.04 -16.04
N THR A 141 -5.87 0.28 -16.96
CA THR A 141 -5.20 -0.98 -16.66
C THR A 141 -3.70 -0.74 -16.57
N VAL A 142 -3.04 -1.21 -15.51
CA VAL A 142 -1.62 -0.98 -15.25
C VAL A 142 -0.91 -2.31 -15.10
N MET A 143 0.09 -2.58 -15.94
CA MET A 143 0.79 -3.87 -15.96
C MET A 143 2.29 -3.69 -16.19
N HIS A 144 3.10 -4.69 -15.82
CA HIS A 144 4.50 -4.82 -16.26
C HIS A 144 5.35 -3.55 -16.06
N GLY A 145 5.28 -2.93 -14.88
CA GLY A 145 6.01 -1.71 -14.57
C GLY A 145 5.36 -0.42 -15.09
N GLY A 146 4.14 -0.46 -15.62
CA GLY A 146 3.33 0.74 -15.83
C GLY A 146 3.01 1.45 -14.50
N THR A 147 2.71 2.74 -14.55
CA THR A 147 2.49 3.55 -13.33
C THR A 147 1.37 4.57 -13.48
N VAL A 148 0.49 4.67 -12.48
CA VAL A 148 -0.37 5.87 -12.31
C VAL A 148 0.09 6.60 -11.06
N VAL A 149 0.52 7.85 -11.19
CA VAL A 149 1.08 8.61 -10.07
C VAL A 149 -0.04 9.09 -9.14
N ASP A 150 -0.96 9.93 -9.63
CA ASP A 150 -2.08 10.43 -8.84
C ASP A 150 -3.43 9.97 -9.41
N VAL A 151 -4.17 9.15 -8.64
CA VAL A 151 -5.55 8.74 -8.95
C VAL A 151 -6.51 9.64 -8.18
N ILE A 152 -7.05 10.64 -8.87
CA ILE A 152 -8.00 11.62 -8.31
C ILE A 152 -9.44 11.18 -8.56
N ALA A 153 -9.72 10.55 -9.69
CA ALA A 153 -11.00 9.94 -10.03
C ALA A 153 -10.83 8.85 -11.11
N GLY A 154 -11.89 8.06 -11.32
CA GLY A 154 -11.87 6.92 -12.24
C GLY A 154 -11.46 5.61 -11.56
N THR A 155 -11.30 4.55 -12.36
CA THR A 155 -11.02 3.21 -11.85
C THR A 155 -9.68 2.72 -12.36
N VAL A 156 -8.85 2.17 -11.46
CA VAL A 156 -7.59 1.54 -11.82
C VAL A 156 -7.64 0.04 -11.52
N HIS A 157 -7.23 -0.76 -12.49
CA HIS A 157 -6.96 -2.18 -12.34
C HIS A 157 -5.46 -2.40 -12.52
N CYS A 158 -4.78 -2.81 -11.45
CA CYS A 158 -3.34 -2.97 -11.43
C CYS A 158 -2.96 -4.46 -11.36
N GLN A 159 -2.06 -4.91 -12.24
CA GLN A 159 -1.65 -6.30 -12.32
C GLN A 159 -0.14 -6.44 -12.56
N SER A 160 0.46 -7.59 -12.26
CA SER A 160 1.75 -8.03 -12.80
C SER A 160 2.88 -6.97 -12.74
N GLY A 161 3.15 -6.42 -11.56
CA GLY A 161 4.19 -5.41 -11.33
C GLY A 161 3.81 -3.98 -11.71
N GLY A 162 2.52 -3.69 -11.97
CA GLY A 162 2.03 -2.32 -12.07
C GLY A 162 2.11 -1.56 -10.74
N VAL A 163 2.11 -0.23 -10.82
CA VAL A 163 2.23 0.67 -9.66
C VAL A 163 1.16 1.75 -9.66
N ILE A 164 0.54 1.97 -8.50
CA ILE A 164 -0.28 3.14 -8.18
C ILE A 164 0.44 3.90 -7.06
N SER A 165 0.98 5.08 -7.33
CA SER A 165 1.71 5.82 -6.29
C SER A 165 0.77 6.41 -5.25
N ASN A 166 -0.21 7.19 -5.68
CA ASN A 166 -1.14 7.88 -4.80
C ASN A 166 -2.58 7.59 -5.21
N LYS A 167 -3.24 6.74 -4.43
CA LYS A 167 -4.67 6.49 -4.57
C LYS A 167 -5.45 7.43 -3.66
N ARG A 168 -6.13 8.42 -4.24
CA ARG A 168 -6.83 9.49 -3.51
C ARG A 168 -8.34 9.51 -3.76
N ASN A 169 -8.85 8.52 -4.47
CA ASN A 169 -10.23 8.50 -4.93
C ASN A 169 -11.02 7.35 -4.32
N LYS A 170 -12.34 7.54 -4.26
CA LYS A 170 -13.26 6.59 -3.62
C LYS A 170 -13.56 5.33 -4.41
N SER A 171 -13.20 5.26 -5.69
CA SER A 171 -13.48 4.10 -6.52
C SER A 171 -12.61 2.92 -6.10
N LEU A 172 -13.17 1.72 -6.11
CA LEU A 172 -12.42 0.49 -5.82
C LEU A 172 -11.28 0.28 -6.82
N SER A 173 -10.08 -0.02 -6.32
CA SER A 173 -8.95 -0.50 -7.12
C SER A 173 -8.65 -1.97 -6.81
N ASN A 174 -8.64 -2.80 -7.85
CA ASN A 174 -8.23 -4.20 -7.74
C ASN A 174 -6.75 -4.32 -8.15
N VAL A 175 -5.94 -4.93 -7.29
CA VAL A 175 -4.49 -5.04 -7.44
C VAL A 175 -4.06 -6.50 -7.26
N THR A 176 -3.45 -7.09 -8.28
CA THR A 176 -2.94 -8.47 -8.24
C THR A 176 -1.47 -8.50 -8.63
N ASP A 177 -0.60 -8.98 -7.75
CA ASP A 177 0.86 -8.94 -7.92
C ASP A 177 1.38 -7.53 -8.27
N GLY A 178 0.75 -6.49 -7.71
CA GLY A 178 1.02 -5.07 -8.01
C GLY A 178 1.30 -4.25 -6.75
N THR A 179 1.54 -2.96 -6.91
CA THR A 179 1.91 -2.06 -5.81
C THR A 179 0.98 -0.87 -5.71
N VAL A 180 0.57 -0.54 -4.49
CA VAL A 180 0.04 0.77 -4.10
C VAL A 180 1.04 1.41 -3.14
N GLU A 181 1.59 2.58 -3.43
CA GLU A 181 2.53 3.21 -2.49
C GLU A 181 1.75 3.87 -1.35
N HIS A 182 0.77 4.70 -1.67
CA HIS A 182 -0.02 5.46 -0.72
C HIS A 182 -1.52 5.35 -0.99
N LEU A 183 -2.27 4.81 -0.02
CA LEU A 183 -3.73 4.84 -0.01
C LEU A 183 -4.21 5.99 0.88
N TYR A 184 -4.80 7.02 0.29
CA TYR A 184 -5.27 8.22 0.98
C TYR A 184 -6.78 8.29 1.18
N ASP A 185 -7.56 7.62 0.33
CA ASP A 185 -9.02 7.53 0.42
C ASP A 185 -9.50 6.37 -0.46
N GLY A 186 -10.72 5.92 -0.19
CA GLY A 186 -11.41 4.90 -0.96
C GLY A 186 -10.92 3.48 -0.69
N ASP A 187 -11.35 2.60 -1.59
CA ASP A 187 -11.25 1.17 -1.38
C ASP A 187 -10.17 0.54 -2.28
N ALA A 188 -9.38 -0.37 -1.73
CA ALA A 188 -8.42 -1.17 -2.48
C ALA A 188 -8.47 -2.64 -2.05
N VAL A 189 -8.43 -3.54 -3.03
CA VAL A 189 -8.28 -4.98 -2.81
C VAL A 189 -6.94 -5.40 -3.41
N LEU A 190 -6.08 -5.96 -2.57
CA LEU A 190 -4.74 -6.42 -2.92
C LEU A 190 -4.66 -7.94 -2.71
N GLU A 191 -4.25 -8.65 -3.77
CA GLU A 191 -4.13 -10.10 -3.77
C GLU A 191 -2.79 -10.57 -4.37
N GLY A 192 -2.43 -11.83 -4.14
CA GLY A 192 -1.19 -12.41 -4.67
C GLY A 192 0.05 -11.91 -3.93
N GLN A 193 1.10 -11.56 -4.66
CA GLN A 193 2.32 -10.91 -4.16
C GLN A 193 2.22 -9.39 -4.28
N SER A 194 1.10 -8.82 -3.84
CA SER A 194 0.89 -7.37 -3.88
C SER A 194 1.55 -6.65 -2.70
N SER A 195 1.69 -5.33 -2.79
CA SER A 195 2.15 -4.52 -1.66
C SER A 195 1.42 -3.18 -1.54
N CYS A 196 1.23 -2.74 -0.30
CA CYS A 196 0.82 -1.39 0.05
C CYS A 196 1.87 -0.77 0.98
N SER A 197 2.49 0.35 0.63
CA SER A 197 3.52 0.93 1.51
C SER A 197 2.90 1.62 2.73
N VAL A 198 1.93 2.51 2.52
CA VAL A 198 1.25 3.24 3.60
C VAL A 198 -0.26 3.38 3.33
N VAL A 199 -1.06 3.05 4.35
CA VAL A 199 -2.49 3.37 4.41
C VAL A 199 -2.68 4.58 5.31
N HIS A 200 -3.09 5.70 4.71
CA HIS A 200 -3.41 6.93 5.43
C HIS A 200 -4.89 6.96 5.86
N ASP A 201 -5.79 6.54 4.98
CA ASP A 201 -7.24 6.44 5.22
C ASP A 201 -7.89 5.52 4.16
N GLY A 202 -9.19 5.27 4.27
CA GLY A 202 -9.95 4.39 3.37
C GLY A 202 -9.95 2.92 3.81
N SER A 203 -10.34 2.02 2.90
CA SER A 203 -10.46 0.59 3.20
C SER A 203 -9.49 -0.24 2.36
N LEU A 204 -8.74 -1.13 3.00
CA LEU A 204 -7.83 -2.06 2.34
C LEU A 204 -8.16 -3.51 2.71
N TRP A 205 -8.41 -4.35 1.71
CA TRP A 205 -8.46 -5.81 1.87
C TRP A 205 -7.19 -6.42 1.28
N ALA A 206 -6.39 -7.08 2.11
CA ALA A 206 -5.12 -7.70 1.73
C ALA A 206 -5.20 -9.23 1.93
N TRP A 207 -5.09 -9.97 0.84
CA TRP A 207 -5.15 -11.44 0.81
C TRP A 207 -3.88 -12.05 0.21
N GLY A 208 -3.71 -13.36 0.38
CA GLY A 208 -2.51 -14.06 -0.09
C GLY A 208 -1.22 -13.50 0.53
N GLY A 209 -0.12 -13.48 -0.24
CA GLY A 209 1.18 -12.99 0.21
C GLY A 209 1.33 -11.46 0.17
N THR A 210 0.25 -10.71 0.33
CA THR A 210 0.28 -9.25 0.30
C THR A 210 1.05 -8.68 1.49
N THR A 211 1.89 -7.66 1.26
CA THR A 211 2.58 -6.93 2.33
C THR A 211 2.03 -5.52 2.49
N VAL A 212 1.62 -5.17 3.70
CA VAL A 212 1.25 -3.80 4.09
C VAL A 212 2.35 -3.25 5.01
N GLY A 213 2.94 -2.13 4.63
CA GLY A 213 4.01 -1.51 5.41
C GLY A 213 3.47 -0.87 6.68
N GLU A 214 2.77 0.25 6.54
CA GLU A 214 2.29 1.03 7.68
C GLU A 214 0.81 1.41 7.53
N VAL A 215 0.06 1.32 8.62
CA VAL A 215 -1.31 1.84 8.72
C VAL A 215 -1.33 3.01 9.70
N ILE A 216 -1.71 4.18 9.21
CA ILE A 216 -1.82 5.42 9.98
C ILE A 216 -3.29 5.77 10.24
N GLY A 217 -4.19 5.33 9.38
CA GLY A 217 -5.65 5.51 9.49
C GLY A 217 -6.38 4.57 8.53
N GLY A 218 -7.72 4.62 8.53
CA GLY A 218 -8.58 3.75 7.73
C GLY A 218 -8.80 2.36 8.33
N ASP A 219 -9.43 1.49 7.53
CA ASP A 219 -9.83 0.13 7.87
C ASP A 219 -9.01 -0.88 7.05
N VAL A 220 -8.35 -1.84 7.71
CA VAL A 220 -7.52 -2.85 7.03
C VAL A 220 -7.90 -4.25 7.42
N HIS A 221 -8.20 -5.08 6.43
CA HIS A 221 -8.55 -6.48 6.59
C HIS A 221 -7.43 -7.37 6.06
N LEU A 222 -6.82 -8.18 6.92
CA LEU A 222 -5.75 -9.12 6.58
C LEU A 222 -6.28 -10.56 6.58
N ARG A 223 -5.96 -11.34 5.55
CA ARG A 223 -6.25 -12.79 5.49
C ARG A 223 -5.07 -13.60 4.94
N ASP A 224 -5.17 -14.91 5.08
CA ASP A 224 -4.24 -15.91 4.55
C ASP A 224 -2.82 -15.71 5.07
N THR A 225 -1.88 -15.30 4.21
CA THR A 225 -0.48 -15.07 4.55
C THR A 225 -0.10 -13.58 4.48
N SER A 226 -1.08 -12.68 4.49
CA SER A 226 -0.86 -11.24 4.33
C SER A 226 -0.20 -10.62 5.57
N HIS A 227 0.87 -9.86 5.35
CA HIS A 227 1.75 -9.40 6.41
C HIS A 227 1.61 -7.90 6.62
N LEU A 228 1.52 -7.47 7.89
CA LEU A 228 1.46 -6.05 8.26
C LEU A 228 2.60 -5.70 9.21
N LEU A 229 3.41 -4.71 8.85
CA LEU A 229 4.61 -4.36 9.61
C LEU A 229 4.31 -3.41 10.79
N SER A 230 3.46 -2.40 10.60
CA SER A 230 3.26 -1.36 11.61
C SER A 230 1.85 -0.79 11.62
N VAL A 231 1.24 -0.75 12.81
CA VAL A 231 -0.04 -0.07 13.06
C VAL A 231 0.20 1.13 13.96
N ARG A 232 -0.02 2.34 13.43
CA ARG A 232 0.02 3.61 14.18
C ARG A 232 -1.37 4.22 14.40
N GLY A 233 -2.35 3.82 13.61
CA GLY A 233 -3.74 4.24 13.72
C GLY A 233 -4.65 3.33 12.89
N GLY A 234 -5.92 3.72 12.77
CA GLY A 234 -6.92 2.94 12.04
C GLY A 234 -7.48 1.74 12.80
N HIS A 235 -8.31 0.96 12.12
CA HIS A 235 -8.90 -0.28 12.59
C HIS A 235 -8.39 -1.44 11.73
N ILE A 236 -7.91 -2.49 12.39
CA ILE A 236 -7.35 -3.68 11.75
C ILE A 236 -8.18 -4.88 12.14
N ILE A 237 -8.63 -5.65 11.15
CA ILE A 237 -9.16 -7.00 11.38
C ILE A 237 -8.19 -7.99 10.74
N SER A 238 -7.51 -8.78 11.56
CA SER A 238 -6.57 -9.79 11.09
C SER A 238 -7.10 -11.19 11.32
N ALA A 239 -7.28 -11.92 10.24
CA ALA A 239 -7.37 -13.38 10.21
C ALA A 239 -6.16 -13.97 9.45
N SER A 240 -5.04 -13.23 9.42
CA SER A 240 -3.81 -13.68 8.78
C SER A 240 -3.03 -14.65 9.66
N THR A 241 -2.44 -15.65 9.02
CA THR A 241 -1.50 -16.60 9.63
C THR A 241 -0.12 -15.99 9.83
N THR A 242 0.19 -14.86 9.17
CA THR A 242 1.42 -14.12 9.41
C THR A 242 1.20 -13.07 10.49
N PRO A 243 2.11 -12.98 11.48
CA PRO A 243 1.96 -12.03 12.58
C PRO A 243 1.96 -10.58 12.09
N ILE A 244 1.12 -9.75 12.71
CA ILE A 244 1.35 -8.29 12.69
C ILE A 244 2.63 -8.02 13.50
N ALA A 245 3.58 -7.30 12.92
CA ALA A 245 4.88 -7.12 13.57
C ALA A 245 4.82 -6.13 14.74
N HIS A 246 4.11 -5.01 14.61
CA HIS A 246 4.06 -3.98 15.65
C HIS A 246 2.75 -3.20 15.68
N VAL A 247 2.24 -2.93 16.88
CA VAL A 247 1.09 -2.05 17.14
C VAL A 247 1.49 -0.98 18.16
N SER A 248 1.44 0.28 17.73
CA SER A 248 1.72 1.45 18.58
C SER A 248 0.56 2.42 18.71
N GLY A 249 -0.50 2.20 17.93
CA GLY A 249 -1.73 3.00 17.96
C GLY A 249 -2.86 2.26 17.25
N GLY A 250 -4.01 2.91 17.11
CA GLY A 250 -5.19 2.31 16.50
C GLY A 250 -5.80 1.15 17.29
N HIS A 251 -6.55 0.32 16.59
CA HIS A 251 -7.23 -0.86 17.14
C HIS A 251 -7.00 -2.07 16.25
N ALA A 252 -6.65 -3.22 16.83
CA ALA A 252 -6.46 -4.46 16.09
C ALA A 252 -7.26 -5.63 16.68
N ASP A 253 -8.18 -6.16 15.90
CA ASP A 253 -8.94 -7.38 16.17
C ASP A 253 -8.21 -8.58 15.56
N LEU A 254 -7.82 -9.54 16.41
CA LEU A 254 -7.13 -10.76 16.00
C LEU A 254 -8.10 -11.93 16.04
N GLN A 255 -8.27 -12.60 14.91
CA GLN A 255 -9.23 -13.69 14.72
C GLN A 255 -8.54 -14.92 14.12
N ALA A 256 -9.17 -16.08 14.27
CA ALA A 256 -8.78 -17.32 13.59
C ALA A 256 -7.29 -17.70 13.75
N GLY A 257 -6.71 -17.46 14.93
CA GLY A 257 -5.31 -17.77 15.21
C GLY A 257 -4.31 -16.69 14.79
N ALA A 258 -4.79 -15.51 14.38
CA ALA A 258 -3.92 -14.37 14.11
C ALA A 258 -3.12 -13.96 15.35
N CYS A 259 -1.98 -13.32 15.12
CA CYS A 259 -1.14 -12.86 16.22
C CYS A 259 -0.45 -11.52 15.98
N VAL A 260 -0.11 -10.86 17.08
CA VAL A 260 0.74 -9.66 17.11
C VAL A 260 2.03 -9.99 17.84
N ARG A 261 3.16 -9.50 17.34
CA ARG A 261 4.47 -9.69 17.98
C ARG A 261 4.72 -8.70 19.11
N ALA A 262 4.44 -7.43 18.90
CA ALA A 262 4.73 -6.39 19.87
C ALA A 262 3.66 -5.29 19.89
N VAL A 263 3.28 -4.88 21.09
CA VAL A 263 2.32 -3.81 21.36
C VAL A 263 2.96 -2.81 22.34
N ASP A 264 3.11 -1.55 21.95
CA ASP A 264 3.56 -0.48 22.85
C ASP A 264 2.52 0.64 23.04
N GLY A 265 1.41 0.57 22.30
CA GLY A 265 0.31 1.52 22.36
C GLY A 265 -0.93 1.01 21.62
N GLY A 266 -1.95 1.86 21.50
CA GLY A 266 -3.22 1.49 20.86
C GLY A 266 -4.02 0.45 21.66
N SER A 267 -4.82 -0.33 20.94
CA SER A 267 -5.64 -1.39 21.52
C SER A 267 -5.62 -2.65 20.67
N VAL A 268 -5.58 -3.81 21.32
CA VAL A 268 -5.60 -5.12 20.66
C VAL A 268 -6.65 -5.99 21.32
N HIS A 269 -7.54 -6.58 20.52
CA HIS A 269 -8.50 -7.58 20.97
C HIS A 269 -8.16 -8.94 20.36
N ALA A 270 -7.71 -9.86 21.21
CA ALA A 270 -7.43 -11.24 20.82
C ALA A 270 -8.67 -12.11 21.05
N PHE A 271 -9.32 -12.53 19.95
CA PHE A 271 -10.41 -13.51 19.94
C PHE A 271 -9.89 -14.94 19.99
N PRO A 272 -10.77 -15.95 20.14
CA PRO A 272 -10.34 -17.32 20.42
C PRO A 272 -9.26 -17.88 19.51
N GLY A 273 -8.25 -18.49 20.15
CA GLY A 273 -7.08 -19.07 19.51
C GLY A 273 -6.01 -18.07 19.04
N SER A 274 -6.24 -16.76 19.19
CA SER A 274 -5.30 -15.71 18.78
C SER A 274 -4.25 -15.43 19.86
N ALA A 275 -3.15 -14.76 19.48
CA ALA A 275 -2.05 -14.51 20.42
C ALA A 275 -1.46 -13.10 20.34
N VAL A 276 -1.08 -12.56 21.50
CA VAL A 276 -0.22 -11.38 21.62
C VAL A 276 1.06 -11.81 22.32
N HIS A 277 2.21 -11.59 21.68
CA HIS A 277 3.49 -12.08 22.22
C HIS A 277 4.08 -11.15 23.29
N SER A 278 4.08 -9.85 23.03
CA SER A 278 4.63 -8.87 23.96
C SER A 278 3.79 -7.60 23.97
N ALA A 279 3.48 -7.11 25.16
CA ALA A 279 2.85 -5.82 25.37
C ALA A 279 3.62 -5.02 26.42
N THR A 280 4.04 -3.80 26.10
CA THR A 280 4.67 -2.86 27.05
C THR A 280 3.80 -1.65 27.35
N GLY A 281 2.73 -1.47 26.58
CA GLY A 281 1.74 -0.41 26.70
C GLY A 281 0.46 -0.77 25.95
N GLY A 282 -0.48 0.18 25.89
CA GLY A 282 -1.78 -0.02 25.23
C GLY A 282 -2.80 -0.80 26.07
N VAL A 283 -3.95 -1.08 25.45
CA VAL A 283 -5.05 -1.83 26.03
C VAL A 283 -5.21 -3.17 25.32
N ILE A 284 -5.11 -4.27 26.06
CA ILE A 284 -5.17 -5.61 25.50
C ILE A 284 -6.37 -6.35 26.09
N VAL A 285 -7.27 -6.80 25.24
CA VAL A 285 -8.38 -7.68 25.61
C VAL A 285 -8.06 -9.08 25.13
N VAL A 286 -8.11 -10.07 26.01
CA VAL A 286 -7.78 -11.46 25.71
C VAL A 286 -8.96 -12.34 26.10
N ASP A 287 -9.63 -12.91 25.10
CA ASP A 287 -10.82 -13.72 25.29
C ASP A 287 -10.56 -15.20 24.96
N ASP A 288 -11.17 -16.09 25.74
CA ASP A 288 -11.42 -17.51 25.43
C ASP A 288 -10.38 -18.25 24.58
N GLN A 289 -9.47 -18.96 25.26
CA GLN A 289 -8.33 -19.66 24.65
C GLN A 289 -7.34 -18.77 23.89
N ALA A 290 -7.54 -17.44 23.83
CA ALA A 290 -6.49 -16.54 23.41
C ALA A 290 -5.41 -16.40 24.49
N VAL A 291 -4.20 -16.03 24.04
CA VAL A 291 -3.01 -15.98 24.90
C VAL A 291 -2.31 -14.63 24.80
N LEU A 292 -2.00 -14.04 25.94
CA LEU A 292 -1.02 -12.97 26.06
C LEU A 292 0.22 -13.52 26.77
N HIS A 293 1.31 -13.69 26.01
CA HIS A 293 2.52 -14.35 26.50
C HIS A 293 3.33 -13.51 27.48
N HIS A 294 3.32 -12.19 27.33
CA HIS A 294 4.04 -11.30 28.22
C HIS A 294 3.48 -9.87 28.13
N ALA A 295 3.00 -9.34 29.25
CA ALA A 295 2.69 -7.92 29.39
C ALA A 295 3.55 -7.28 30.48
N ALA A 296 4.05 -6.08 30.24
CA ALA A 296 4.81 -5.28 31.21
C ALA A 296 4.55 -3.78 30.99
N GLY A 297 5.33 -2.94 31.67
CA GLY A 297 5.22 -1.49 31.55
C GLY A 297 3.84 -1.00 31.97
N ASN A 298 3.26 -0.10 31.19
CA ASN A 298 1.94 0.49 31.46
C ASN A 298 0.79 -0.21 30.71
N ALA A 299 0.99 -1.46 30.27
CA ALA A 299 -0.05 -2.23 29.60
C ALA A 299 -1.26 -2.45 30.53
N VAL A 300 -2.46 -2.28 29.97
CA VAL A 300 -3.74 -2.58 30.64
C VAL A 300 -4.35 -3.80 29.98
N VAL A 301 -4.54 -4.87 30.75
CA VAL A 301 -5.00 -6.16 30.24
C VAL A 301 -6.36 -6.53 30.82
N TYR A 302 -7.28 -6.93 29.95
CA TYR A 302 -8.55 -7.56 30.32
C TYR A 302 -8.49 -9.04 29.93
N ALA A 303 -8.28 -9.91 30.91
CA ALA A 303 -8.22 -11.35 30.74
C ALA A 303 -9.61 -11.95 31.03
N ARG A 304 -10.23 -12.57 30.01
CA ARG A 304 -11.60 -13.09 30.12
C ARG A 304 -11.74 -14.53 29.66
N ALA A 305 -12.78 -15.18 30.16
CA ALA A 305 -13.40 -16.38 29.56
C ALA A 305 -12.45 -17.54 29.25
N GLY A 306 -11.50 -17.92 30.12
CA GLY A 306 -10.57 -19.03 29.82
C GLY A 306 -9.34 -18.65 28.99
N SER A 307 -9.09 -17.35 28.82
CA SER A 307 -7.80 -16.84 28.33
C SER A 307 -6.64 -17.15 29.28
N THR A 308 -5.42 -17.12 28.75
CA THR A 308 -4.19 -17.21 29.54
C THR A 308 -3.33 -15.98 29.35
N VAL A 309 -2.94 -15.35 30.46
CA VAL A 309 -2.15 -14.11 30.46
C VAL A 309 -0.97 -14.24 31.40
N THR A 310 0.22 -13.86 30.93
CA THR A 310 1.40 -13.67 31.80
C THR A 310 1.76 -12.20 31.85
N VAL A 311 1.91 -11.65 33.06
CA VAL A 311 2.25 -10.25 33.30
C VAL A 311 3.43 -10.09 34.25
N ASP A 312 4.16 -9.00 34.07
CA ASP A 312 5.31 -8.58 34.88
C ASP A 312 5.35 -7.04 34.99
N GLY A 313 6.32 -6.50 35.74
CA GLY A 313 6.55 -5.06 35.85
C GLY A 313 5.39 -4.32 36.48
N ASP A 314 4.92 -3.23 35.87
CA ASP A 314 3.86 -2.37 36.40
C ASP A 314 2.50 -2.57 35.71
N ALA A 315 2.36 -3.67 34.96
CA ALA A 315 1.15 -3.95 34.19
C ALA A 315 -0.10 -4.05 35.09
N GLN A 316 -1.23 -3.64 34.55
CA GLN A 316 -2.52 -3.67 35.24
C GLN A 316 -3.42 -4.71 34.59
N VAL A 317 -3.99 -5.63 35.38
CA VAL A 317 -4.83 -6.72 34.87
C VAL A 317 -6.18 -6.73 35.56
N GLN A 318 -7.24 -6.86 34.76
CA GLN A 318 -8.55 -7.28 35.24
C GLN A 318 -8.80 -8.71 34.76
N ALA A 319 -8.94 -9.64 35.70
CA ALA A 319 -9.14 -11.06 35.44
C ALA A 319 -10.56 -11.46 35.78
N ASP A 320 -11.27 -12.09 34.84
CA ASP A 320 -12.65 -12.54 35.04
C ASP A 320 -12.96 -13.91 34.39
N HIS A 321 -14.15 -14.44 34.70
CA HIS A 321 -14.83 -15.56 34.02
C HIS A 321 -13.94 -16.77 33.64
N GLY A 322 -13.10 -17.27 34.56
CA GLY A 322 -12.30 -18.47 34.29
C GLY A 322 -10.97 -18.21 33.56
N SER A 323 -10.60 -16.94 33.37
CA SER A 323 -9.25 -16.59 32.88
C SER A 323 -8.16 -17.07 33.85
N THR A 324 -6.97 -17.36 33.31
CA THR A 324 -5.77 -17.69 34.06
C THR A 324 -4.75 -16.56 33.93
N VAL A 325 -4.30 -16.02 35.05
CA VAL A 325 -3.30 -14.94 35.09
C VAL A 325 -2.08 -15.38 35.90
N ILE A 326 -0.92 -15.33 35.27
CA ILE A 326 0.38 -15.58 35.90
C ILE A 326 1.08 -14.24 36.12
N VAL A 327 1.42 -13.95 37.37
CA VAL A 327 1.91 -12.62 37.79
C VAL A 327 3.34 -12.72 38.29
N HIS A 328 4.19 -11.85 37.77
CA HIS A 328 5.55 -11.62 38.23
C HIS A 328 5.76 -10.13 38.59
N GLY A 329 6.88 -9.82 39.26
CA GLY A 329 7.30 -8.45 39.53
C GLY A 329 6.33 -7.65 40.40
N ASN A 330 5.97 -6.44 39.95
CA ASN A 330 5.15 -5.47 40.70
C ASN A 330 3.73 -5.33 40.12
N ALA A 331 3.29 -6.25 39.26
CA ALA A 331 2.06 -6.09 38.51
C ALA A 331 0.85 -6.10 39.45
N ARG A 332 -0.22 -5.41 39.05
CA ARG A 332 -1.45 -5.31 39.83
C ARG A 332 -2.58 -6.03 39.14
N VAL A 333 -3.24 -6.94 39.87
CA VAL A 333 -4.35 -7.74 39.38
C VAL A 333 -5.60 -7.47 40.20
N HIS A 334 -6.71 -7.21 39.51
CA HIS A 334 -8.06 -7.21 40.05
C HIS A 334 -8.77 -8.47 39.56
N ALA A 335 -8.95 -9.44 40.44
CA ALA A 335 -9.50 -10.74 40.11
C ALA A 335 -10.95 -10.87 40.58
N HIS A 336 -11.82 -11.31 39.66
CA HIS A 336 -13.26 -11.44 39.87
C HIS A 336 -13.75 -12.82 39.44
N GLY A 337 -14.90 -13.23 39.98
CA GLY A 337 -15.59 -14.46 39.54
C GLY A 337 -14.70 -15.69 39.65
N GLN A 338 -14.76 -16.58 38.66
CA GLN A 338 -14.00 -17.84 38.63
C GLN A 338 -12.57 -17.71 38.09
N ALA A 339 -11.95 -16.53 38.17
CA ALA A 339 -10.57 -16.34 37.70
C ALA A 339 -9.57 -17.19 38.51
N THR A 340 -8.50 -17.62 37.86
CA THR A 340 -7.36 -18.29 38.47
C THR A 340 -6.13 -17.38 38.39
N VAL A 341 -5.49 -17.11 39.53
CA VAL A 341 -4.30 -16.26 39.62
C VAL A 341 -3.16 -17.04 40.26
N VAL A 342 -2.01 -17.08 39.59
CA VAL A 342 -0.75 -17.60 40.15
C VAL A 342 0.21 -16.44 40.30
N ALA A 343 0.46 -16.03 41.54
CA ALA A 343 1.19 -14.80 41.83
C ALA A 343 2.54 -15.06 42.49
N HIS A 344 3.61 -14.72 41.78
CA HIS A 344 5.00 -14.77 42.27
C HIS A 344 5.50 -13.41 42.80
N GLY A 345 4.63 -12.40 42.83
CA GLY A 345 4.90 -11.03 43.24
C GLY A 345 3.69 -10.14 42.98
N GLY A 346 3.86 -8.84 43.14
CA GLY A 346 2.85 -7.84 42.82
C GLY A 346 1.73 -7.72 43.85
N THR A 347 0.62 -7.14 43.43
CA THR A 347 -0.56 -6.92 44.27
C THR A 347 -1.79 -7.55 43.63
N VAL A 348 -2.50 -8.41 44.37
CA VAL A 348 -3.71 -9.06 43.90
C VAL A 348 -4.89 -8.62 44.77
N HIS A 349 -5.87 -7.94 44.18
CA HIS A 349 -7.15 -7.67 44.82
C HIS A 349 -8.16 -8.75 44.43
N LEU A 350 -8.77 -9.37 45.44
CA LEU A 350 -9.75 -10.43 45.30
C LEU A 350 -11.15 -9.87 45.54
N TYR A 351 -12.01 -9.94 44.52
CA TYR A 351 -13.40 -9.51 44.59
C TYR A 351 -14.32 -10.74 44.61
N GLY A 352 -14.73 -11.13 45.82
CA GLY A 352 -15.57 -12.31 46.06
C GLY A 352 -14.77 -13.58 46.39
N THR A 353 -15.48 -14.71 46.47
CA THR A 353 -14.95 -15.99 47.01
C THR A 353 -14.71 -17.06 45.93
N GLN A 354 -14.96 -16.74 44.66
CA GLN A 354 -14.84 -17.71 43.55
C GLN A 354 -13.46 -17.71 42.86
N VAL A 355 -12.58 -16.77 43.24
CA VAL A 355 -11.24 -16.66 42.66
C VAL A 355 -10.34 -17.73 43.27
N ASP A 356 -9.61 -18.46 42.43
CA ASP A 356 -8.56 -19.38 42.85
C ASP A 356 -7.22 -18.66 42.81
N LEU A 357 -6.59 -18.49 43.98
CA LEU A 357 -5.30 -17.82 44.11
C LEU A 357 -4.24 -18.79 44.63
N THR A 358 -3.17 -18.95 43.86
CA THR A 358 -1.91 -19.54 44.31
C THR A 358 -0.91 -18.41 44.59
N ASP A 359 -0.61 -18.17 45.86
CA ASP A 359 0.30 -17.11 46.30
C ASP A 359 1.71 -17.65 46.61
N HIS A 360 2.71 -17.07 45.96
CA HIS A 360 4.14 -17.34 46.13
C HIS A 360 4.95 -16.09 46.55
N GLY A 361 4.29 -15.02 47.01
CA GLY A 361 4.96 -13.80 47.48
C GLY A 361 4.27 -12.49 47.08
N ALA A 362 2.97 -12.53 46.79
CA ALA A 362 2.20 -11.35 46.43
C ALA A 362 1.63 -10.63 47.67
N THR A 363 1.30 -9.34 47.49
CA THR A 363 0.46 -8.62 48.44
C THR A 363 -1.00 -8.87 48.09
N VAL A 364 -1.72 -9.59 48.96
CA VAL A 364 -3.12 -9.95 48.72
C VAL A 364 -4.07 -9.03 49.49
N VAL A 365 -5.04 -8.45 48.78
CA VAL A 365 -6.08 -7.58 49.35
C VAL A 365 -7.44 -8.20 49.09
N GLN A 366 -8.18 -8.49 50.15
CA GLN A 366 -9.57 -8.94 50.03
C GLN A 366 -10.49 -7.73 50.00
N GLU A 367 -11.21 -7.53 48.90
CA GLU A 367 -12.20 -6.46 48.76
C GLU A 367 -13.58 -6.99 49.19
N THR A 368 -14.26 -6.24 50.06
CA THR A 368 -15.54 -6.63 50.68
C THR A 368 -16.76 -6.21 49.89
#